data_AF-A0A9W4TQ82-F1
#
_entry.id   AF-A0A9W4TQ82-F1
#
_cell.length_a   1.000
_cell.length_b   1.000
_cell.length_c   1.000
_cell.angle_alpha   90.00
_cell.angle_beta   90.00
_cell.angle_gamma   90.00
#
_symmetry.space_group_name_H-M   'P 1'
#
loop_
_entity.id
_entity.type
_entity.pdbx_description
1 polymer ?
#
loop_
_entity_poly.entity_id
_entity_poly.type
_entity_poly.pdbx_seq_one_letter_code
_entity_poly.pdbx_strand_id
1 'polypeptide(L)'
;MFDPCYMQPINKEELRQKAELKSKVLSSIGHHKVECPACQSVATVIGKEIGASKIENGEYEVVVRRSVIPTEFDCIACGLKIRGYPQLVAAKIGDYYTRRTTYSPQDYYGLIDPSDFDPSEYYGEEFNNE
;
A
#
# COMPACT_ATOMS: atom_id res chain seq x y z
N MET A 1 8.75 46.48 15.04
CA MET A 1 9.78 45.88 14.16
C MET A 1 9.77 44.40 14.49
N PHE A 2 8.99 43.59 13.75
CA PHE A 2 8.84 42.16 14.01
C PHE A 2 10.01 41.44 13.34
N ASP A 3 10.81 40.77 14.16
CA ASP A 3 12.03 40.07 13.74
C ASP A 3 11.66 38.79 12.94
N PRO A 4 12.04 38.63 11.66
CA PRO A 4 11.46 37.60 10.79
C PRO A 4 12.03 36.19 10.95
N CYS A 5 12.96 35.94 11.87
CA CYS A 5 13.82 34.75 11.84
C CYS A 5 13.86 33.93 13.14
N TYR A 6 12.72 33.71 13.79
CA TYR A 6 12.62 32.67 14.84
C TYR A 6 12.15 31.34 14.24
N MET A 7 12.90 30.79 13.29
CA MET A 7 12.77 29.36 12.97
C MET A 7 13.54 28.58 14.04
N GLN A 8 12.80 27.88 14.90
CA GLN A 8 13.40 26.91 15.82
C GLN A 8 14.30 25.95 15.02
N PRO A 9 15.49 25.58 15.54
CA PRO A 9 16.36 24.66 14.83
C PRO A 9 15.63 23.33 14.67
N ILE A 10 15.28 23.00 13.44
CA ILE A 10 14.65 21.73 13.11
C ILE A 10 15.64 20.63 13.48
N ASN A 11 15.31 19.83 14.50
CA ASN A 11 16.13 18.70 14.91
C ASN A 11 16.01 17.61 13.83
N LYS A 12 16.99 17.60 12.91
CA LYS A 12 17.04 16.68 11.78
C LYS A 12 17.01 15.22 12.22
N GLU A 13 17.66 14.89 13.34
CA GLU A 13 17.74 13.52 13.82
C GLU A 13 16.37 13.01 14.30
N GLU A 14 15.65 13.84 15.04
CA GLU A 14 14.29 13.51 15.49
C GLU A 14 13.33 13.28 14.30
N LEU A 15 13.47 14.10 13.25
CA LEU A 15 12.68 13.93 12.03
C LEU A 15 13.01 12.65 11.27
N ARG A 16 14.28 12.21 11.28
CA ARG A 16 14.69 10.93 10.68
C ARG A 16 14.07 9.76 11.43
N GLN A 17 14.12 9.78 12.77
CA GLN A 17 13.49 8.76 13.61
C GLN A 17 11.97 8.70 13.39
N LYS A 18 11.31 9.88 13.33
CA LYS A 18 9.89 9.97 12.98
C LYS A 18 9.59 9.37 11.60
N ALA A 19 10.45 9.62 10.62
CA ALA A 19 10.29 9.09 9.28
C ALA A 19 10.43 7.56 9.25
N GLU A 20 11.36 6.98 10.00
CA GLU A 20 11.51 5.52 10.14
C GLU A 20 10.28 4.88 10.78
N LEU A 21 9.82 5.41 11.91
CA LEU A 21 8.65 4.91 12.63
C LEU A 21 7.41 4.95 11.75
N LYS A 22 7.17 6.08 11.07
CA LYS A 22 6.00 6.22 10.19
C LYS A 22 6.12 5.34 8.95
N SER A 23 7.31 5.21 8.36
CA SER A 23 7.55 4.31 7.23
C SER A 23 7.26 2.85 7.59
N LYS A 24 7.61 2.42 8.82
CA LYS A 24 7.26 1.08 9.33
C LYS A 24 5.74 0.86 9.35
N VAL A 25 4.98 1.78 9.92
CA VAL A 25 3.50 1.71 9.98
C VAL A 25 2.87 1.73 8.58
N LEU A 26 3.33 2.62 7.70
CA LEU A 26 2.80 2.72 6.35
C LEU A 26 3.12 1.47 5.52
N SER A 27 4.29 0.86 5.73
CA SER A 27 4.67 -0.36 5.01
C SER A 27 3.77 -1.55 5.33
N SER A 28 3.25 -1.66 6.56
CA SER A 28 2.28 -2.70 6.91
C SER A 28 0.92 -2.55 6.24
N ILE A 29 0.58 -1.35 5.74
CA ILE A 29 -0.68 -1.09 5.03
C ILE A 29 -0.49 -0.94 3.52
N GLY A 30 0.67 -1.35 2.98
CA GLY A 30 0.89 -1.47 1.54
C GLY A 30 1.68 -0.32 0.89
N HIS A 31 2.23 0.61 1.67
CA HIS A 31 3.21 1.55 1.12
C HIS A 31 4.56 0.86 0.90
N HIS A 32 5.29 1.29 -0.12
CA HIS A 32 6.64 0.82 -0.39
C HIS A 32 7.68 1.79 0.18
N LYS A 33 8.69 1.26 0.87
CA LYS A 33 9.74 2.07 1.51
C LYS A 33 10.81 2.42 0.47
N VAL A 34 11.21 3.68 0.44
CA VAL A 34 12.25 4.18 -0.47
C VAL A 34 13.14 5.18 0.26
N GLU A 35 14.29 5.52 -0.32
CA GLU A 35 15.12 6.62 0.13
C GLU A 35 14.65 7.96 -0.46
N CYS A 36 14.59 9.00 0.36
CA CYS A 36 14.20 10.33 -0.12
C CYS A 36 15.33 10.95 -0.97
N PRO A 37 15.06 11.37 -2.22
CA PRO A 37 16.09 11.94 -3.09
C PRO A 37 16.60 13.31 -2.63
N ALA A 38 15.89 14.00 -1.73
CA ALA A 38 16.28 15.33 -1.23
C ALA A 38 17.06 15.30 0.09
N CYS A 39 16.74 14.36 1.00
CA CYS A 39 17.31 14.34 2.35
C CYS A 39 17.85 12.99 2.81
N GLN A 40 17.83 11.97 1.95
CA GLN A 40 18.40 10.64 2.21
C GLN A 40 17.81 9.95 3.47
N SER A 41 16.64 10.39 3.90
CA SER A 41 15.88 9.77 4.99
C SER A 41 14.93 8.73 4.41
N VAL A 42 14.53 7.76 5.23
CA VAL A 42 13.51 6.78 4.85
C VAL A 42 12.20 7.50 4.56
N ALA A 43 11.58 7.18 3.44
CA ALA A 43 10.29 7.69 3.01
C ALA A 43 9.45 6.57 2.42
N THR A 44 8.26 6.90 1.92
CA THR A 44 7.37 5.92 1.31
C THR A 44 6.76 6.41 0.01
N VAL A 45 6.55 5.47 -0.91
CA VAL A 45 5.69 5.64 -2.08
C VAL A 45 4.44 4.77 -1.96
N ILE A 46 3.37 5.23 -2.58
CA ILE A 46 2.17 4.44 -2.82
C ILE A 46 1.83 4.55 -4.31
N GLY A 47 1.11 3.56 -4.82
CA GLY A 47 0.85 3.44 -6.23
C GLY A 47 -0.40 2.64 -6.56
N LYS A 48 -0.63 2.48 -7.85
CA LYS A 48 -1.73 1.70 -8.42
C LYS A 48 -1.24 0.36 -8.91
N GLU A 49 -1.96 -0.70 -8.53
CA GLU A 49 -1.71 -2.06 -9.03
C GLU A 49 -1.99 -2.13 -10.53
N ILE A 50 -1.13 -2.82 -11.27
CA ILE A 50 -1.22 -2.99 -12.72
C ILE A 50 -0.93 -4.42 -13.14
N GLY A 51 -1.51 -4.80 -14.29
CA GLY A 51 -1.30 -6.11 -14.90
C GLY A 51 -2.00 -7.24 -14.15
N ALA A 52 -1.69 -8.46 -14.56
CA ALA A 52 -2.19 -9.67 -13.92
C ALA A 52 -1.45 -9.93 -12.61
N SER A 53 -2.17 -10.42 -11.61
CA SER A 53 -1.57 -10.88 -10.35
C SER A 53 -0.98 -12.28 -10.52
N LYS A 54 0.20 -12.51 -9.93
CA LYS A 54 0.74 -13.86 -9.74
C LYS A 54 0.20 -14.43 -8.43
N ILE A 55 -0.49 -15.56 -8.51
CA ILE A 55 -1.10 -16.24 -7.37
C ILE A 55 -0.28 -17.50 -7.06
N GLU A 56 0.09 -17.68 -5.79
CA GLU A 56 0.73 -18.89 -5.28
C GLU A 56 -0.15 -19.46 -4.18
N ASN A 57 -0.60 -20.70 -4.35
CA ASN A 57 -1.45 -21.40 -3.39
C ASN A 57 -0.60 -22.32 -2.51
N GLY A 58 -0.62 -22.07 -1.21
CA GLY A 58 -0.14 -22.99 -0.18
C GLY A 58 -1.31 -23.73 0.48
N GLU A 59 -1.00 -24.60 1.44
CA GLU A 59 -2.02 -25.37 2.17
C GLU A 59 -2.92 -24.48 3.04
N TYR A 60 -2.36 -23.43 3.66
CA TYR A 60 -3.07 -22.56 4.61
C TYR A 60 -3.05 -21.08 4.22
N GLU A 61 -2.41 -20.73 3.10
CA GLU A 61 -2.32 -19.36 2.64
C GLU A 61 -2.37 -19.26 1.12
N VAL A 62 -2.95 -18.16 0.63
CA VAL A 62 -2.87 -17.74 -0.77
C VAL A 62 -2.04 -16.46 -0.82
N VAL A 63 -0.91 -16.51 -1.52
CA VAL A 63 -0.01 -15.37 -1.68
C VAL A 63 -0.24 -14.74 -3.05
N VAL A 64 -0.67 -13.49 -3.05
CA VAL A 64 -0.92 -12.71 -4.26
C VAL A 64 0.17 -11.67 -4.42
N ARG A 65 0.83 -11.67 -5.58
CA ARG A 65 1.84 -10.67 -5.96
C ARG A 65 1.32 -9.83 -7.11
N ARG A 66 1.34 -8.51 -6.93
CA ARG A 66 0.92 -7.53 -7.94
C ARG A 66 2.01 -6.50 -8.20
N SER A 67 2.23 -6.18 -9.47
CA SER A 67 3.07 -5.06 -9.86
C SER A 67 2.35 -3.76 -9.57
N VAL A 68 3.07 -2.76 -9.07
CA VAL A 68 2.53 -1.46 -8.68
C VAL A 68 3.31 -0.35 -9.36
N ILE A 69 2.59 0.57 -10.01
CA ILE A 69 3.14 1.84 -10.50
C ILE A 69 3.06 2.86 -9.39
N PRO A 70 4.17 3.43 -8.89
CA PRO A 70 4.13 4.47 -7.88
C PRO A 70 3.48 5.74 -8.46
N THR A 71 2.58 6.35 -7.70
CA THR A 71 1.85 7.57 -8.09
C THR A 71 2.04 8.70 -7.11
N GLU A 72 2.37 8.41 -5.85
CA GLU A 72 2.57 9.41 -4.81
C GLU A 72 3.76 9.06 -3.93
N PHE A 73 4.53 10.09 -3.57
CA PHE A 73 5.65 10.02 -2.64
C PHE A 73 5.50 11.10 -1.57
N ASP A 74 5.74 10.72 -0.31
CA ASP A 74 5.78 11.65 0.81
C ASP A 74 6.97 11.38 1.73
N CYS A 75 7.77 12.41 1.98
CA CYS A 75 8.83 12.40 2.99
C CYS A 75 8.45 13.27 4.19
N ILE A 76 8.38 12.68 5.37
CA ILE A 76 8.10 13.42 6.62
C ILE A 76 9.34 14.19 7.11
N ALA A 77 10.54 13.71 6.77
CA ALA A 77 11.78 14.30 7.28
C ALA A 77 12.07 15.68 6.67
N CYS A 78 11.89 15.84 5.35
CA CYS A 78 12.09 17.13 4.68
C CYS A 78 10.79 17.77 4.15
N GLY A 79 9.67 17.07 4.23
CA GLY A 79 8.38 17.56 3.72
C GLY A 79 8.21 17.44 2.21
N LEU A 80 9.17 16.85 1.48
CA LEU A 80 9.07 16.67 0.03
C LEU A 80 7.87 15.78 -0.32
N LYS A 81 7.02 16.28 -1.21
CA LYS A 81 5.89 15.57 -1.78
C LYS A 81 6.00 15.57 -3.29
N ILE A 82 5.91 14.39 -3.90
CA ILE A 82 5.88 14.25 -5.35
C ILE A 82 4.60 13.50 -5.70
N ARG A 83 3.93 13.93 -6.76
CA ARG A 83 2.68 13.37 -7.26
C ARG A 83 2.82 13.18 -8.77
N GLY A 84 2.29 12.06 -9.25
CA GLY A 84 2.38 11.67 -10.65
C GLY A 84 3.60 10.82 -10.96
N TYR A 85 3.39 9.79 -11.78
CA TYR A 85 4.44 8.86 -12.19
C TYR A 85 5.61 9.52 -12.93
N PRO A 86 5.42 10.42 -13.91
CA PRO A 86 6.54 11.05 -14.63
C PRO A 86 7.52 11.79 -13.71
N GLN A 87 7.00 12.48 -12.70
CA GLN A 87 7.79 13.22 -11.72
C GLN A 87 8.57 12.27 -10.81
N LEU A 88 7.96 11.14 -10.43
CA LEU A 88 8.63 10.11 -9.62
C LEU A 88 9.75 9.44 -10.38
N VAL A 89 9.55 9.15 -11.68
CA VAL A 89 10.59 8.61 -12.57
C VAL A 89 11.75 9.61 -12.69
N ALA A 90 11.45 10.89 -12.93
CA ALA A 90 12.47 11.94 -12.99
C ALA A 90 13.27 12.06 -11.68
N ALA A 91 12.64 11.79 -10.55
CA ALA A 91 13.26 11.78 -9.22
C ALA A 91 13.91 10.44 -8.83
N LYS A 92 13.99 9.45 -9.76
CA LYS A 92 14.56 8.11 -9.54
C LYS A 92 13.91 7.31 -8.40
N ILE A 93 12.63 7.57 -8.15
CA ILE A 93 11.79 6.84 -7.18
C ILE A 93 10.50 6.33 -7.83
N GLY A 94 10.51 6.25 -9.17
CA GLY A 94 9.39 5.85 -10.00
C GLY A 94 9.44 4.39 -10.45
N ASP A 95 10.37 3.59 -9.94
CA ASP A 95 10.48 2.18 -10.35
C ASP A 95 9.25 1.38 -9.91
N TYR A 96 8.84 0.43 -10.75
CA TYR A 96 7.78 -0.49 -10.39
C TYR A 96 8.20 -1.35 -9.20
N TYR A 97 7.28 -1.59 -8.27
CA TYR A 97 7.51 -2.50 -7.15
C TYR A 97 6.45 -3.58 -7.13
N THR A 98 6.75 -4.68 -6.43
CA THR A 98 5.79 -5.77 -6.23
C THR A 98 5.19 -5.66 -4.85
N ARG A 99 3.85 -5.59 -4.78
CA ARG A 99 3.10 -5.75 -3.54
C ARG A 99 2.78 -7.22 -3.32
N ARG A 100 3.10 -7.72 -2.13
CA ARG A 100 2.70 -9.05 -1.66
C ARG A 100 1.56 -8.89 -0.66
N THR A 101 0.46 -9.59 -0.91
CA THR A 101 -0.65 -9.72 0.04
C THR A 101 -0.89 -11.20 0.29
N THR A 102 -1.07 -11.57 1.56
CA THR A 102 -1.38 -12.93 1.98
C THR A 102 -2.84 -12.97 2.43
N TYR A 103 -3.56 -13.99 1.98
CA TYR A 103 -4.95 -14.28 2.32
C TYR A 103 -5.07 -15.70 2.86
N SER A 104 -6.12 -16.00 3.63
CA SER A 104 -6.52 -17.39 3.81
C SER A 104 -7.17 -17.93 2.51
N PRO A 105 -7.15 -19.24 2.25
CA PRO A 105 -7.91 -19.82 1.14
C PRO A 105 -9.40 -19.47 1.19
N GLN A 106 -9.99 -19.46 2.38
CA GLN A 106 -11.39 -19.11 2.61
C GLN A 106 -11.68 -17.68 2.14
N ASP A 107 -10.86 -16.71 2.55
CA ASP A 107 -11.03 -15.30 2.17
C ASP A 107 -10.80 -15.08 0.68
N TYR A 108 -9.80 -15.74 0.10
CA TYR A 108 -9.40 -15.50 -1.29
C TYR A 108 -10.40 -16.09 -2.29
N TYR A 109 -10.91 -17.29 -2.02
CA TYR A 109 -11.85 -17.99 -2.89
C TYR A 109 -13.32 -17.75 -2.52
N GLY A 110 -13.59 -17.04 -1.41
CA GLY A 110 -14.95 -16.83 -0.92
C GLY A 110 -15.63 -18.14 -0.54
N LEU A 111 -14.89 -19.06 0.10
CA LEU A 111 -15.44 -20.35 0.51
C LEU A 111 -16.44 -20.13 1.65
N ILE A 112 -17.66 -20.61 1.46
CA ILE A 112 -18.70 -20.61 2.48
C ILE A 112 -18.58 -21.92 3.26
N ASP A 113 -18.70 -21.86 4.59
CA ASP A 113 -18.80 -23.08 5.39
C ASP A 113 -20.09 -23.82 5.00
N PRO A 114 -20.04 -25.14 4.74
CA PRO A 114 -21.25 -25.92 4.48
C PRO A 114 -22.37 -25.73 5.52
N SER A 115 -22.06 -25.37 6.77
CA SER A 115 -23.08 -25.06 7.79
C SER A 115 -23.85 -23.77 7.52
N ASP A 116 -23.21 -22.82 6.84
CA ASP A 116 -23.73 -21.48 6.56
C ASP A 116 -24.38 -21.41 5.17
N PHE A 117 -24.40 -22.55 4.45
CA PHE A 117 -25.05 -22.67 3.17
C PHE A 117 -26.57 -22.75 3.35
N ASP A 118 -27.27 -21.70 2.92
CA ASP A 118 -28.73 -21.69 2.78
C ASP A 118 -29.14 -22.05 1.34
N PRO A 119 -29.68 -23.26 1.09
CA PRO A 119 -30.11 -23.66 -0.25
C PRO A 119 -31.19 -22.75 -0.84
N SER A 120 -31.98 -22.05 0.00
CA SER A 120 -33.06 -21.18 -0.47
C SER A 120 -32.56 -19.94 -1.23
N GLU A 121 -31.32 -19.49 -0.98
CA GLU A 121 -30.70 -18.39 -1.73
C GLU A 121 -30.35 -18.76 -3.19
N TYR A 122 -30.17 -20.05 -3.48
CA TYR A 122 -29.80 -20.54 -4.82
C TYR A 122 -31.01 -21.10 -5.59
N TYR A 123 -31.91 -21.80 -4.91
CA TYR A 123 -33.16 -22.30 -5.47
C TYR A 123 -34.29 -21.30 -5.21
N GLY A 124 -34.22 -20.14 -5.88
CA GLY A 124 -35.33 -19.19 -5.89
C GLY A 124 -36.65 -19.86 -6.30
N GLU A 125 -37.76 -19.36 -5.76
CA GLU A 125 -39.14 -19.84 -5.88
C GLU A 125 -39.59 -20.09 -7.35
N GLU A 126 -39.19 -21.18 -7.98
CA GLU A 126 -39.68 -21.62 -9.29
C GLU A 126 -40.56 -22.87 -9.18
N PHE A 127 -41.65 -22.81 -8.41
CA PHE A 127 -42.72 -23.82 -8.49
C PHE A 127 -44.11 -23.23 -8.21
N ASN A 128 -44.50 -22.16 -8.92
CA ASN A 128 -45.92 -21.77 -9.01
C ASN A 128 -46.33 -21.74 -10.49
N ASN A 129 -46.45 -22.92 -11.10
CA ASN A 129 -47.19 -23.10 -12.34
C ASN A 129 -48.57 -23.66 -11.99
N GLU A 130 -49.55 -22.78 -11.82
CA GLU A 130 -50.96 -23.14 -11.70
C GLU A 130 -51.78 -22.33 -12.71
#